data_AF-A0A8T0QPJ4-F1
#
_entry.id   AF-A0A8T0QPJ4-F1
#
_cell.length_a   1.000
_cell.length_b   1.000
_cell.length_c   1.000
_cell.angle_alpha   90.00
_cell.angle_beta   90.00
_cell.angle_gamma   90.00
#
_symmetry.space_group_name_H-M   'P 1'
#
loop_
_entity.id
_entity.type
_entity.pdbx_description
1 polymer ?
#
loop_
_entity_poly.entity_id
_entity_poly.type
_entity_poly.pdbx_seq_one_letter_code
_entity_poly.pdbx_strand_id
1 'polypeptide(L)'
;MTLLEELIRAIELWLRIVKEQVPLVDPTLDPVLLVPGIAGSILEAVDEAGNKERVWVRILAAEHEFREKLWSRFDASTGRTVSVNEKTRITVPEDRYGLYAIDTLDPDMIIGDETVYYYHDMIVEMIKWGYQEGKTLFGFGYDFRQSNRLSETLDRFSKKLESVYTASGGKKINLITHSMGGLIVKCFISLHSDVFEKYVKSWIAIAAPFQGAPGYITTSLLNGMSFVEGWESKFFISKWCMQQLLLECPSIYELLANPNFQWKDTPLLQIWRENLDNNGKKSALLESYEPAEAIKMIEKALSNNEIIADGMHISVPLNLDILKWAKETHDILSSAKLPESVKFYNIYGTDYDTPHTVCYGSEHHPVSNLSHLLYAQGKYVYVDGDGSVPVESAKADGLNAVARVGVAADHRGIVCSHHVFRIVQHWLHAGEPDPFYNPLNDYVILPTAYEIEKHHEKRGDLTSVSEDWEIISPSDGETMRPAELAPMVACGS
;
A
#
# COMPACT_ATOMS: atom_id res chain seq x y z
N MET A 1 -1.08 -16.74 53.37
CA MET A 1 -0.66 -16.53 51.98
C MET A 1 -0.63 -15.04 51.76
N THR A 2 0.47 -14.52 51.22
CA THR A 2 0.68 -13.07 51.06
C THR A 2 -0.02 -12.60 49.78
N LEU A 3 -0.43 -11.34 49.72
CA LEU A 3 -1.08 -10.71 48.55
C LEU A 3 -0.32 -10.97 47.23
N LEU A 4 1.00 -11.15 47.33
CA LEU A 4 1.90 -11.46 46.22
C LEU A 4 1.69 -12.89 45.68
N GLU A 5 1.42 -13.88 46.52
CA GLU A 5 1.16 -15.27 46.09
C GLU A 5 -0.19 -15.40 45.37
N GLU A 6 -1.20 -14.63 45.80
CA GLU A 6 -2.50 -14.56 45.11
C GLU A 6 -2.38 -13.83 43.76
N LEU A 7 -1.60 -12.75 43.69
CA LEU A 7 -1.32 -12.04 42.45
C LEU A 7 -0.57 -12.93 41.45
N ILE A 8 0.44 -13.67 41.89
CA ILE A 8 1.21 -14.60 41.05
C ILE A 8 0.28 -15.71 40.53
N ARG A 9 -0.58 -16.30 41.37
CA ARG A 9 -1.55 -17.31 40.93
C ARG A 9 -2.58 -16.78 39.95
N ALA A 10 -3.07 -15.55 40.17
CA ALA A 10 -4.01 -14.91 39.24
C ALA A 10 -3.35 -14.66 37.87
N ILE A 11 -2.10 -14.21 37.86
CA ILE A 11 -1.30 -14.03 36.64
C ILE A 11 -1.05 -15.39 35.96
N GLU A 12 -0.69 -16.44 36.70
CA GLU A 12 -0.50 -17.79 36.14
C GLU A 12 -1.79 -18.39 35.55
N LEU A 13 -2.94 -18.18 36.21
CA LEU A 13 -4.26 -18.58 35.71
C LEU A 13 -4.64 -17.79 34.46
N TRP A 14 -4.42 -16.48 34.45
CA TRP A 14 -4.67 -15.63 33.29
C TRP A 14 -3.77 -16.02 32.11
N LEU A 15 -2.48 -16.26 32.35
CA LEU A 15 -1.53 -16.77 31.34
C LEU A 15 -1.89 -18.17 30.82
N ARG A 16 -2.51 -19.02 31.65
CA ARG A 16 -3.04 -20.32 31.22
C ARG A 16 -4.29 -20.18 30.36
N ILE A 17 -5.22 -19.31 30.74
CA ILE A 17 -6.45 -19.03 29.97
C ILE A 17 -6.11 -18.42 28.61
N VAL A 18 -5.15 -17.49 28.55
CA VAL A 18 -4.63 -16.93 27.29
C VAL A 18 -3.93 -17.99 26.43
N LYS A 19 -3.24 -18.97 27.05
CA LYS A 19 -2.65 -20.11 26.34
C LYS A 19 -3.66 -21.19 25.92
N GLU A 20 -4.85 -21.23 26.52
CA GLU A 20 -5.89 -22.24 26.29
C GLU A 20 -6.96 -21.84 25.28
N GLN A 21 -6.95 -20.62 24.73
CA GLN A 21 -7.72 -20.31 23.53
C GLN A 21 -7.10 -21.06 22.34
N VAL A 22 -7.49 -22.33 22.19
CA VAL A 22 -7.28 -23.08 20.96
C VAL A 22 -7.86 -22.23 19.83
N PRO A 23 -7.05 -21.86 18.80
CA PRO A 23 -7.57 -21.09 17.68
C PRO A 23 -8.81 -21.79 17.15
N LEU A 24 -9.91 -21.06 17.00
CA LEU A 24 -11.06 -21.56 16.26
C LEU A 24 -10.52 -21.90 14.87
N VAL A 25 -10.50 -23.19 14.49
CA VAL A 25 -10.07 -23.61 13.15
C VAL A 25 -11.28 -24.17 12.45
N ASP A 26 -11.71 -23.51 11.38
CA ASP A 26 -12.76 -24.00 10.51
C ASP A 26 -12.13 -24.62 9.24
N PRO A 27 -12.06 -25.96 9.15
CA PRO A 27 -11.48 -26.64 7.99
C PRO A 27 -12.35 -26.52 6.73
N THR A 28 -13.57 -25.99 6.83
CA THR A 28 -14.50 -25.84 5.72
C THR A 28 -14.26 -24.56 4.91
N LEU A 29 -13.56 -23.57 5.47
CA LEU A 29 -13.19 -22.34 4.77
C LEU A 29 -12.38 -22.59 3.49
N ASP A 30 -12.66 -21.79 2.47
CA ASP A 30 -11.84 -21.72 1.26
C ASP A 30 -10.58 -20.90 1.53
N PRO A 31 -9.43 -21.30 0.97
CA PRO A 31 -8.16 -20.65 1.28
C PRO A 31 -8.08 -19.21 0.80
N VAL A 32 -7.37 -18.38 1.56
CA VAL A 32 -7.06 -16.99 1.27
C VAL A 32 -5.58 -16.83 0.97
N LEU A 33 -5.27 -16.06 -0.07
CA LEU A 33 -3.90 -15.61 -0.37
C LEU A 33 -3.87 -14.08 -0.39
N LEU A 34 -3.07 -13.51 0.51
CA LEU A 34 -2.85 -12.07 0.64
C LEU A 34 -1.69 -11.62 -0.26
N VAL A 35 -1.88 -10.54 -1.01
CA VAL A 35 -0.88 -9.96 -1.92
C VAL A 35 -0.70 -8.46 -1.63
N PRO A 36 0.50 -8.02 -1.22
CA PRO A 36 0.76 -6.66 -0.79
C PRO A 36 0.82 -5.66 -1.94
N GLY A 37 0.87 -4.38 -1.57
CA GLY A 37 1.13 -3.26 -2.46
C GLY A 37 2.62 -2.97 -2.62
N ILE A 38 2.91 -1.85 -3.30
CA ILE A 38 4.28 -1.36 -3.44
C ILE A 38 4.88 -1.10 -2.06
N ALA A 39 6.15 -1.50 -1.89
CA ALA A 39 6.87 -1.40 -0.63
C ALA A 39 6.27 -2.21 0.56
N GLY A 40 5.20 -3.00 0.34
CA GLY A 40 4.53 -3.82 1.35
C GLY A 40 5.09 -5.23 1.53
N SER A 41 6.30 -5.49 1.02
CA SER A 41 7.02 -6.76 1.19
C SER A 41 8.39 -6.52 1.79
N ILE A 42 8.80 -7.34 2.76
CA ILE A 42 10.18 -7.40 3.24
C ILE A 42 11.13 -7.80 2.08
N LEU A 43 12.25 -7.10 1.95
CA LEU A 43 13.35 -7.45 1.05
C LEU A 43 14.61 -7.80 1.85
N GLU A 44 15.23 -8.90 1.46
CA GLU A 44 16.52 -9.37 1.98
C GLU A 44 17.59 -9.24 0.90
N ALA A 45 18.72 -8.65 1.26
CA ALA A 45 19.96 -8.77 0.51
C ALA A 45 20.61 -10.11 0.83
N VAL A 46 21.11 -10.79 -0.20
CA VAL A 46 21.86 -12.04 -0.07
C VAL A 46 23.23 -11.86 -0.70
N ASP A 47 24.27 -12.08 0.08
CA ASP A 47 25.66 -11.98 -0.37
C ASP A 47 26.12 -13.25 -1.14
N GLU A 48 27.36 -13.23 -1.64
CA GLU A 48 27.97 -14.37 -2.35
C GLU A 48 28.13 -15.63 -1.48
N ALA A 49 28.22 -15.47 -0.15
CA ALA A 49 28.29 -16.57 0.80
C ALA A 49 26.90 -17.14 1.15
N GLY A 50 25.82 -16.49 0.69
CA GLY A 50 24.44 -16.87 0.97
C GLY A 50 23.89 -16.31 2.29
N ASN A 51 24.62 -15.42 2.96
CA ASN A 51 24.13 -14.74 4.16
C ASN A 51 23.02 -13.76 3.78
N LYS A 52 21.95 -13.74 4.58
CA LYS A 52 20.78 -12.92 4.36
C LYS A 52 20.76 -11.75 5.34
N GLU A 53 20.38 -10.59 4.85
CA GLU A 53 20.20 -9.38 5.64
C GLU A 53 18.95 -8.63 5.19
N ARG A 54 18.05 -8.28 6.13
CA ARG A 54 16.90 -7.42 5.82
C ARG A 54 17.39 -6.02 5.46
N VAL A 55 17.06 -5.58 4.24
CA VAL A 55 17.34 -4.24 3.72
C VAL A 55 16.08 -3.40 3.58
N TRP A 56 14.89 -4.03 3.55
CA TRP A 56 13.60 -3.36 3.62
C TRP A 56 12.56 -4.24 4.35
N VAL A 57 11.68 -3.74 5.21
CA VAL A 57 11.79 -2.40 5.82
C VAL A 57 12.79 -2.47 6.97
N ARG A 58 13.59 -1.42 7.11
CA ARG A 58 14.65 -1.30 8.10
C ARG A 58 14.64 0.11 8.66
N ILE A 59 14.72 0.24 9.98
CA ILE A 59 14.92 1.53 10.66
C ILE A 59 16.42 1.83 10.86
N LEU A 60 17.16 0.87 11.42
CA LEU A 60 18.55 1.07 11.81
C LEU A 60 19.49 0.99 10.62
N ALA A 61 20.33 2.02 10.42
CA ALA A 61 21.25 2.13 9.28
C ALA A 61 20.55 2.04 7.90
N ALA A 62 19.25 2.37 7.84
CA ALA A 62 18.42 2.20 6.64
C ALA A 62 19.03 2.86 5.40
N GLU A 63 19.45 4.12 5.49
CA GLU A 63 20.08 4.83 4.37
C GLU A 63 21.41 4.22 3.93
N HIS A 64 22.24 3.75 4.87
CA HIS A 64 23.50 3.09 4.54
C HIS A 64 23.25 1.81 3.73
N GLU A 65 22.39 0.92 4.25
CA GLU A 65 22.06 -0.35 3.59
C GLU A 65 21.33 -0.14 2.26
N PHE A 66 20.47 0.88 2.16
CA PHE A 66 19.83 1.23 0.91
C PHE A 66 20.86 1.55 -0.17
N ARG A 67 21.83 2.41 0.16
CA ARG A 67 22.87 2.82 -0.79
C ARG A 67 23.79 1.66 -1.18
N GLU A 68 24.16 0.82 -0.21
CA GLU A 68 25.12 -0.26 -0.44
C GLU A 68 24.50 -1.47 -1.17
N LYS A 69 23.24 -1.81 -0.87
CA LYS A 69 22.64 -3.09 -1.26
C LYS A 69 21.38 -2.99 -2.09
N LEU A 70 20.61 -1.91 -1.96
CA LEU A 70 19.30 -1.80 -2.61
C LEU A 70 19.26 -0.83 -3.80
N TRP A 71 20.13 0.18 -3.86
CA TRP A 71 20.29 0.99 -5.07
C TRP A 71 20.48 0.10 -6.27
N SER A 72 19.73 0.41 -7.33
CA SER A 72 19.48 -0.51 -8.41
C SER A 72 19.76 0.12 -9.77
N ARG A 73 19.87 -0.73 -10.78
CA ARG A 73 19.88 -0.37 -12.20
C ARG A 73 18.92 -1.31 -12.93
N PHE A 74 18.14 -0.76 -13.84
CA PHE A 74 17.32 -1.54 -14.75
C PHE A 74 18.16 -2.07 -15.92
N ASP A 75 18.05 -3.37 -16.17
CA ASP A 75 18.61 -4.05 -17.32
C ASP A 75 17.51 -4.28 -18.36
N ALA A 76 17.50 -3.43 -19.39
CA ALA A 76 16.51 -3.49 -20.47
C ALA A 76 16.54 -4.81 -21.28
N SER A 77 17.66 -5.55 -21.26
CA SER A 77 17.76 -6.83 -21.98
C SER A 77 17.00 -7.96 -21.29
N THR A 78 16.88 -7.88 -19.97
CA THR A 78 16.17 -8.87 -19.14
C THR A 78 14.85 -8.34 -18.61
N GLY A 79 14.64 -7.03 -18.61
CA GLY A 79 13.49 -6.38 -17.97
C GLY A 79 13.57 -6.33 -16.45
N ARG A 80 14.75 -6.57 -15.88
CA ARG A 80 14.95 -6.71 -14.44
C ARG A 80 15.61 -5.48 -13.84
N THR A 81 15.17 -5.13 -12.65
CA THR A 81 15.91 -4.22 -11.77
C THR A 81 16.87 -5.04 -10.91
N VAL A 82 18.17 -4.77 -11.03
CA VAL A 82 19.24 -5.47 -10.27
C VAL A 82 19.98 -4.48 -9.38
N SER A 83 20.56 -4.95 -8.28
CA SER A 83 21.36 -4.08 -7.40
C SER A 83 22.61 -3.58 -8.14
N VAL A 84 23.01 -2.33 -7.86
CA VAL A 84 24.25 -1.74 -8.38
C VAL A 84 25.46 -2.52 -7.86
N ASN A 85 25.40 -2.97 -6.61
CA ASN A 85 26.37 -3.89 -6.05
C ASN A 85 26.12 -5.31 -6.59
N GLU A 86 26.94 -5.73 -7.56
CA GLU A 86 26.83 -7.03 -8.24
C GLU A 86 27.01 -8.24 -7.30
N LYS A 87 27.59 -8.04 -6.12
CA LYS A 87 27.78 -9.09 -5.10
C LYS A 87 26.54 -9.36 -4.28
N THR A 88 25.50 -8.54 -4.44
CA THR A 88 24.26 -8.62 -3.69
C THR A 88 23.11 -8.96 -4.62
N ARG A 89 22.35 -10.00 -4.26
CA ARG A 89 21.04 -10.28 -4.88
C ARG A 89 19.92 -9.99 -3.89
N ILE A 90 18.80 -9.48 -4.38
CA ILE A 90 17.62 -9.23 -3.55
C ILE A 90 16.66 -10.39 -3.65
N THR A 91 16.12 -10.80 -2.49
CA THR A 91 15.11 -11.85 -2.37
C THR A 91 14.01 -11.42 -1.41
N VAL A 92 12.88 -12.12 -1.48
CA VAL A 92 11.76 -11.94 -0.56
C VAL A 92 11.65 -13.19 0.30
N PRO A 93 11.53 -13.07 1.63
CA PRO A 93 11.38 -14.24 2.49
C PRO A 93 10.04 -14.93 2.24
N GLU A 94 10.02 -16.27 2.34
CA GLU A 94 8.82 -17.09 2.12
C GLU A 94 8.35 -17.77 3.43
N ASP A 95 8.99 -17.41 4.55
CA ASP A 95 8.69 -17.87 5.89
C ASP A 95 7.23 -17.62 6.27
N ARG A 96 6.72 -18.43 7.21
CA ARG A 96 5.31 -18.42 7.62
C ARG A 96 4.37 -18.45 6.41
N TYR A 97 4.71 -19.28 5.43
CA TYR A 97 3.94 -19.46 4.19
C TYR A 97 3.76 -18.15 3.40
N GLY A 98 4.76 -17.27 3.45
CA GLY A 98 4.78 -15.96 2.81
C GLY A 98 4.09 -14.85 3.60
N LEU A 99 3.49 -15.15 4.76
CA LEU A 99 2.88 -14.14 5.64
C LEU A 99 3.94 -13.28 6.32
N TYR A 100 5.11 -13.85 6.67
CA TYR A 100 6.18 -13.11 7.33
C TYR A 100 6.60 -11.87 6.52
N ALA A 101 6.68 -11.99 5.19
CA ALA A 101 7.09 -10.89 4.33
C ALA A 101 6.12 -9.69 4.32
N ILE A 102 4.87 -9.88 4.75
CA ILE A 102 3.78 -8.90 4.55
C ILE A 102 3.03 -8.55 5.84
N ASP A 103 3.30 -9.23 6.94
CA ASP A 103 2.61 -9.04 8.22
C ASP A 103 3.04 -7.73 8.90
N THR A 104 4.25 -7.73 9.45
CA THR A 104 4.89 -6.62 10.17
C THR A 104 6.19 -6.30 9.44
N LEU A 105 6.30 -5.09 8.93
CA LEU A 105 7.33 -4.76 7.95
C LEU A 105 8.71 -4.47 8.56
N ASP A 106 8.80 -4.16 9.88
CA ASP A 106 10.04 -4.17 10.66
C ASP A 106 9.87 -4.95 11.99
N PRO A 107 10.05 -6.28 12.00
CA PRO A 107 9.79 -7.12 13.17
C PRO A 107 10.88 -7.05 14.25
N ASP A 108 12.06 -6.51 13.96
CA ASP A 108 13.18 -6.45 14.94
C ASP A 108 13.14 -5.20 15.82
N MET A 109 12.14 -4.33 15.64
CA MET A 109 11.95 -3.17 16.50
C MET A 109 11.52 -3.63 17.89
N ILE A 110 12.41 -3.47 18.88
CA ILE A 110 12.26 -3.92 20.27
C ILE A 110 11.10 -3.20 21.01
N ILE A 111 10.60 -2.09 20.46
CA ILE A 111 9.42 -1.37 20.95
C ILE A 111 8.34 -1.59 19.90
N GLY A 112 7.36 -2.45 20.22
CA GLY A 112 6.23 -2.78 19.34
C GLY A 112 5.35 -1.57 19.08
N ASP A 113 5.77 -0.74 18.13
CA ASP A 113 5.00 0.37 17.63
C ASP A 113 4.10 -0.15 16.51
N GLU A 114 2.78 -0.02 16.68
CA GLU A 114 1.75 -0.38 15.70
C GLU A 114 2.01 0.30 14.33
N THR A 115 2.87 1.34 14.30
CA THR A 115 3.31 2.02 13.09
C THR A 115 3.97 1.13 12.04
N VAL A 116 4.46 -0.08 12.33
CA VAL A 116 5.07 -0.99 11.32
C VAL A 116 4.14 -2.11 10.84
N TYR A 117 2.90 -2.17 11.34
CA TYR A 117 1.91 -3.14 10.89
C TYR A 117 1.45 -2.86 9.46
N TYR A 118 1.31 -3.93 8.68
CA TYR A 118 0.76 -3.84 7.33
C TYR A 118 -0.44 -4.76 7.15
N TYR A 119 -0.25 -6.07 6.99
CA TYR A 119 -1.36 -7.04 7.06
C TYR A 119 -1.60 -7.61 8.44
N HIS A 120 -0.81 -7.22 9.45
CA HIS A 120 -0.87 -7.78 10.80
C HIS A 120 -2.31 -7.92 11.33
N ASP A 121 -3.06 -6.81 11.35
CA ASP A 121 -4.43 -6.79 11.90
C ASP A 121 -5.39 -7.66 11.08
N MET A 122 -5.27 -7.65 9.75
CA MET A 122 -6.07 -8.51 8.87
C MET A 122 -5.78 -9.98 9.10
N ILE A 123 -4.51 -10.36 9.29
CA ILE A 123 -4.09 -11.73 9.58
C ILE A 123 -4.65 -12.17 10.94
N VAL A 124 -4.56 -11.30 11.96
CA VAL A 124 -5.11 -11.55 13.30
C VAL A 124 -6.63 -11.77 13.22
N GLU A 125 -7.36 -10.92 12.51
CA GLU A 125 -8.81 -11.08 12.33
C GLU A 125 -9.17 -12.35 11.57
N MET A 126 -8.45 -12.69 10.50
CA MET A 126 -8.67 -13.95 9.78
C MET A 126 -8.48 -15.17 10.68
N ILE A 127 -7.46 -15.18 11.53
CA ILE A 127 -7.26 -16.27 12.50
C ILE A 127 -8.46 -16.36 13.46
N LYS A 128 -8.99 -15.22 13.94
CA LYS A 128 -10.22 -15.20 14.76
C LYS A 128 -11.45 -15.73 14.00
N TRP A 129 -11.51 -15.52 12.68
CA TRP A 129 -12.61 -16.01 11.84
C TRP A 129 -12.56 -17.51 11.51
N GLY A 130 -11.50 -18.23 11.91
CA GLY A 130 -11.38 -19.67 11.65
C GLY A 130 -10.20 -20.07 10.77
N TYR A 131 -9.45 -19.11 10.20
CA TYR A 131 -8.38 -19.40 9.27
C TYR A 131 -7.12 -19.97 9.95
N GLN A 132 -6.43 -20.85 9.24
CA GLN A 132 -5.20 -21.49 9.70
C GLN A 132 -4.06 -21.23 8.71
N GLU A 133 -2.98 -20.64 9.20
CA GLU A 133 -1.77 -20.42 8.41
C GLU A 133 -1.22 -21.72 7.82
N GLY A 134 -0.82 -21.67 6.55
CA GLY A 134 -0.26 -22.83 5.85
C GLY A 134 -1.30 -23.88 5.43
N LYS A 135 -2.57 -23.70 5.76
CA LYS A 135 -3.68 -24.55 5.28
C LYS A 135 -4.78 -23.76 4.58
N THR A 136 -5.25 -22.67 5.18
CA THR A 136 -6.29 -21.82 4.63
C THR A 136 -5.91 -20.34 4.59
N LEU A 137 -4.77 -19.94 5.17
CA LEU A 137 -4.25 -18.57 5.09
C LEU A 137 -2.78 -18.55 4.67
N PHE A 138 -2.48 -17.71 3.67
CA PHE A 138 -1.18 -17.63 3.02
C PHE A 138 -0.86 -16.20 2.60
N GLY A 139 0.42 -15.87 2.47
CA GLY A 139 0.89 -14.60 1.93
C GLY A 139 1.73 -14.79 0.66
N PHE A 140 1.81 -13.75 -0.16
CA PHE A 140 2.70 -13.68 -1.32
C PHE A 140 3.42 -12.34 -1.37
N GLY A 141 4.60 -12.28 -0.74
CA GLY A 141 5.51 -11.16 -0.93
C GLY A 141 6.22 -11.22 -2.28
N TYR A 142 6.56 -10.05 -2.83
CA TYR A 142 7.27 -9.91 -4.10
C TYR A 142 8.24 -8.71 -4.06
N ASP A 143 9.22 -8.72 -4.97
CA ASP A 143 10.15 -7.61 -5.11
C ASP A 143 9.43 -6.45 -5.79
N PHE A 144 8.98 -5.50 -4.99
CA PHE A 144 8.17 -4.37 -5.45
C PHE A 144 8.90 -3.40 -6.37
N ARG A 145 10.22 -3.56 -6.57
CA ARG A 145 10.99 -2.77 -7.53
C ARG A 145 10.71 -3.20 -8.98
N GLN A 146 10.35 -4.47 -9.18
CA GLN A 146 10.20 -5.08 -10.50
C GLN A 146 8.88 -4.67 -11.17
N SER A 147 8.81 -4.88 -12.50
CA SER A 147 7.58 -4.73 -13.27
C SER A 147 6.48 -5.69 -12.79
N ASN A 148 5.23 -5.22 -12.80
CA ASN A 148 4.03 -6.02 -12.47
C ASN A 148 3.81 -7.19 -13.44
N ARG A 149 4.46 -7.18 -14.61
CA ARG A 149 4.42 -8.25 -15.62
C ARG A 149 5.73 -9.01 -15.79
N LEU A 150 6.69 -8.87 -14.86
CA LEU A 150 7.94 -9.61 -14.92
C LEU A 150 7.66 -11.12 -14.85
N SER A 151 8.12 -11.88 -15.84
CA SER A 151 7.87 -13.31 -15.97
C SER A 151 8.18 -14.10 -14.71
N GLU A 152 9.31 -13.83 -14.06
CA GLU A 152 9.76 -14.54 -12.87
C GLU A 152 8.81 -14.33 -11.68
N THR A 153 8.26 -13.13 -11.54
CA THR A 153 7.26 -12.83 -10.50
C THR A 153 5.95 -13.55 -10.79
N LEU A 154 5.49 -13.53 -12.04
CA LEU A 154 4.26 -14.21 -12.46
C LEU A 154 4.39 -15.73 -12.35
N ASP A 155 5.53 -16.31 -12.70
CA ASP A 155 5.82 -17.73 -12.54
C ASP A 155 5.85 -18.15 -11.06
N ARG A 156 6.44 -17.32 -10.19
CA ARG A 156 6.37 -17.52 -8.73
C ARG A 156 4.93 -17.44 -8.22
N PHE A 157 4.14 -16.49 -8.72
CA PHE A 157 2.74 -16.35 -8.35
C PHE A 157 1.92 -17.57 -8.78
N SER A 158 2.12 -18.06 -10.01
CA SER A 158 1.51 -19.30 -10.53
C SER A 158 1.82 -20.50 -9.64
N LYS A 159 3.09 -20.71 -9.29
CA LYS A 159 3.52 -21.77 -8.36
C LYS A 159 2.92 -21.60 -6.97
N LYS A 160 2.80 -20.36 -6.49
CA LYS A 160 2.15 -20.08 -5.21
C LYS A 160 0.69 -20.50 -5.23
N LEU A 161 -0.08 -20.13 -6.27
CA LEU A 161 -1.47 -20.55 -6.42
C LEU A 161 -1.62 -22.08 -6.40
N GLU A 162 -0.79 -22.81 -7.15
CA GLU A 162 -0.80 -24.27 -7.14
C GLU A 162 -0.47 -24.85 -5.75
N SER A 163 0.52 -24.29 -5.06
CA SER A 163 0.91 -24.74 -3.72
C SER A 163 -0.21 -24.54 -2.69
N VAL A 164 -0.90 -23.40 -2.74
CA VAL A 164 -2.02 -23.07 -1.87
C VAL A 164 -3.19 -24.00 -2.17
N TYR A 165 -3.55 -24.16 -3.44
CA TYR A 165 -4.62 -25.07 -3.87
C TYR A 165 -4.38 -26.50 -3.36
N THR A 166 -3.14 -26.98 -3.47
CA THR A 166 -2.75 -28.32 -3.00
C THR A 166 -2.80 -28.43 -1.48
N ALA A 167 -2.22 -27.47 -0.75
CA ALA A 167 -2.22 -27.44 0.71
C ALA A 167 -3.64 -27.34 1.31
N SER A 168 -4.57 -26.77 0.54
CA SER A 168 -5.97 -26.57 0.93
C SER A 168 -6.91 -27.70 0.49
N GLY A 169 -6.36 -28.86 0.10
CA GLY A 169 -7.15 -30.02 -0.29
C GLY A 169 -7.90 -29.86 -1.62
N GLY A 170 -7.40 -29.01 -2.53
CA GLY A 170 -7.99 -28.78 -3.84
C GLY A 170 -9.14 -27.76 -3.85
N LYS A 171 -9.25 -26.91 -2.83
CA LYS A 171 -10.19 -25.79 -2.82
C LYS A 171 -9.63 -24.60 -3.61
N LYS A 172 -10.50 -23.95 -4.40
CA LYS A 172 -10.15 -22.70 -5.10
C LYS A 172 -9.95 -21.54 -4.11
N ILE A 173 -9.11 -20.58 -4.51
CA ILE A 173 -8.53 -19.56 -3.63
C ILE A 173 -9.31 -18.25 -3.71
N ASN A 174 -9.53 -17.61 -2.56
CA ASN A 174 -9.93 -16.21 -2.49
C ASN A 174 -8.67 -15.33 -2.42
N LEU A 175 -8.43 -14.54 -3.46
CA LEU A 175 -7.33 -13.59 -3.51
C LEU A 175 -7.73 -12.28 -2.86
N ILE A 176 -6.87 -11.74 -2.00
CA ILE A 176 -7.03 -10.39 -1.46
C ILE A 176 -5.76 -9.62 -1.77
N THR A 177 -5.91 -8.53 -2.51
CA THR A 177 -4.77 -7.71 -2.92
C THR A 177 -4.91 -6.29 -2.42
N HIS A 178 -3.82 -5.68 -2.01
CA HIS A 178 -3.78 -4.25 -1.69
C HIS A 178 -2.96 -3.47 -2.72
N SER A 179 -3.44 -2.28 -3.09
CA SER A 179 -2.69 -1.31 -3.90
C SER A 179 -2.11 -1.95 -5.17
N MET A 180 -0.81 -1.80 -5.42
CA MET A 180 -0.13 -2.35 -6.59
C MET A 180 -0.23 -3.89 -6.73
N GLY A 181 -0.49 -4.63 -5.65
CA GLY A 181 -0.74 -6.07 -5.74
C GLY A 181 -1.93 -6.41 -6.64
N GLY A 182 -2.92 -5.50 -6.73
CA GLY A 182 -4.03 -5.64 -7.66
C GLY A 182 -3.62 -5.52 -9.13
N LEU A 183 -2.57 -4.75 -9.43
CA LEU A 183 -2.02 -4.63 -10.78
C LEU A 183 -1.26 -5.88 -11.20
N ILE A 184 -0.51 -6.50 -10.28
CA ILE A 184 0.15 -7.82 -10.52
C ILE A 184 -0.90 -8.86 -10.88
N VAL A 185 -1.98 -8.95 -10.10
CA VAL A 185 -3.06 -9.90 -10.37
C VAL A 185 -3.74 -9.59 -11.71
N LYS A 186 -3.97 -8.31 -12.05
CA LYS A 186 -4.56 -7.94 -13.33
C LYS A 186 -3.65 -8.27 -14.52
N CYS A 187 -2.34 -8.05 -14.41
CA CYS A 187 -1.36 -8.52 -15.40
C CYS A 187 -1.39 -10.06 -15.52
N PHE A 188 -1.42 -10.77 -14.39
CA PHE A 188 -1.48 -12.22 -14.36
C PHE A 188 -2.74 -12.76 -15.05
N ILE A 189 -3.91 -12.16 -14.83
CA ILE A 189 -5.16 -12.54 -15.52
C ILE A 189 -4.98 -12.38 -17.03
N SER A 190 -4.39 -11.26 -17.48
CA SER A 190 -4.22 -11.00 -18.91
C SER A 190 -3.25 -11.95 -19.60
N LEU A 191 -2.24 -12.46 -18.88
CA LEU A 191 -1.15 -13.27 -19.44
C LEU A 191 -1.31 -14.78 -19.17
N HIS A 192 -2.02 -15.16 -18.10
CA HIS A 192 -2.17 -16.52 -17.59
C HIS A 192 -3.62 -16.80 -17.12
N SER A 193 -4.60 -16.38 -17.92
CA SER A 193 -6.03 -16.46 -17.58
C SER A 193 -6.51 -17.88 -17.24
N ASP A 194 -5.99 -18.90 -17.92
CA ASP A 194 -6.33 -20.31 -17.70
C ASP A 194 -5.85 -20.81 -16.33
N VAL A 195 -4.63 -20.43 -15.94
CA VAL A 195 -4.08 -20.72 -14.61
C VAL A 195 -4.87 -20.01 -13.54
N PHE A 196 -5.19 -18.73 -13.76
CA PHE A 196 -6.00 -17.94 -12.83
C PHE A 196 -7.39 -18.57 -12.63
N GLU A 197 -8.09 -18.88 -13.72
CA GLU A 197 -9.40 -19.53 -13.67
C GLU A 197 -9.36 -20.89 -12.97
N LYS A 198 -8.30 -21.67 -13.18
CA LYS A 198 -8.12 -22.99 -12.55
C LYS A 198 -8.08 -22.88 -11.02
N TYR A 199 -7.31 -21.93 -10.48
CA TYR A 199 -7.01 -21.91 -9.05
C TYR A 199 -7.82 -20.89 -8.25
N VAL A 200 -8.32 -19.81 -8.85
CA VAL A 200 -8.95 -18.70 -8.13
C VAL A 200 -10.48 -18.82 -8.14
N LYS A 201 -11.09 -18.64 -6.98
CA LYS A 201 -12.55 -18.58 -6.75
C LYS A 201 -13.06 -17.15 -6.83
N SER A 202 -12.39 -16.25 -6.12
CA SER A 202 -12.74 -14.84 -6.07
C SER A 202 -11.50 -13.97 -5.89
N TRP A 203 -11.61 -12.71 -6.25
CA TRP A 203 -10.59 -11.69 -6.06
C TRP A 203 -11.21 -10.43 -5.45
N ILE A 204 -10.69 -10.02 -4.30
CA ILE A 204 -11.00 -8.77 -3.62
C ILE A 204 -9.80 -7.82 -3.80
N ALA A 205 -9.97 -6.76 -4.58
CA ALA A 205 -8.98 -5.69 -4.70
C ALA A 205 -9.29 -4.59 -3.69
N ILE A 206 -8.28 -4.15 -2.94
CA ILE A 206 -8.36 -3.07 -1.96
C ILE A 206 -7.43 -1.95 -2.43
N ALA A 207 -7.95 -0.74 -2.61
CA ALA A 207 -7.22 0.47 -2.97
C ALA A 207 -6.29 0.33 -4.20
N ALA A 208 -6.67 -0.49 -5.20
CA ALA A 208 -5.82 -0.76 -6.35
C ALA A 208 -5.80 0.42 -7.34
N PRO A 209 -4.63 0.97 -7.72
CA PRO A 209 -4.52 2.11 -8.63
C PRO A 209 -4.63 1.68 -10.09
N PHE A 210 -5.80 1.24 -10.54
CA PHE A 210 -5.98 0.65 -11.88
C PHE A 210 -5.58 1.56 -13.05
N GLN A 211 -5.59 2.88 -12.86
CA GLN A 211 -5.15 3.88 -13.85
C GLN A 211 -3.94 4.70 -13.37
N GLY A 212 -3.32 4.30 -12.26
CA GLY A 212 -2.18 4.99 -11.65
C GLY A 212 -2.55 5.97 -10.53
N ALA A 213 -1.53 6.60 -9.96
CA ALA A 213 -1.58 7.55 -8.85
C ALA A 213 -0.79 8.82 -9.24
N PRO A 214 -1.37 9.66 -10.12
CA PRO A 214 -0.63 10.63 -10.93
C PRO A 214 0.21 11.63 -10.12
N GLY A 215 -0.41 12.33 -9.17
CA GLY A 215 0.27 13.37 -8.39
C GLY A 215 1.33 12.78 -7.47
N TYR A 216 1.02 11.65 -6.84
CA TYR A 216 1.94 10.95 -5.95
C TYR A 216 3.21 10.50 -6.70
N ILE A 217 3.04 9.76 -7.80
CA ILE A 217 4.15 9.19 -8.58
C ILE A 217 4.99 10.25 -9.30
N THR A 218 4.37 11.33 -9.79
CA THR A 218 5.10 12.46 -10.38
C THR A 218 6.05 13.08 -9.36
N THR A 219 5.61 13.29 -8.12
CA THR A 219 6.50 13.74 -7.05
C THR A 219 7.55 12.69 -6.70
N SER A 220 7.21 11.40 -6.66
CA SER A 220 8.18 10.33 -6.37
C SER A 220 9.38 10.35 -7.33
N LEU A 221 9.14 10.58 -8.62
CA LEU A 221 10.20 10.66 -9.64
C LEU A 221 11.01 11.96 -9.53
N LEU A 222 10.38 13.10 -9.19
CA LEU A 222 11.05 14.41 -9.15
C LEU A 222 11.76 14.70 -7.83
N ASN A 223 11.17 14.37 -6.69
CA ASN A 223 11.70 14.74 -5.37
C ASN A 223 12.02 13.56 -4.48
N GLY A 224 11.66 12.35 -4.91
CA GLY A 224 11.56 11.20 -4.03
C GLY A 224 10.41 11.35 -3.05
N MET A 225 10.17 10.26 -2.34
CA MET A 225 9.15 10.19 -1.31
C MET A 225 9.57 9.11 -0.32
N SER A 226 8.92 9.05 0.84
CA SER A 226 9.05 7.90 1.71
C SER A 226 7.69 7.18 1.73
N PHE A 227 7.66 5.92 1.29
CA PHE A 227 6.46 5.06 1.37
C PHE A 227 6.04 4.75 2.82
N VAL A 228 6.82 5.29 3.78
CA VAL A 228 6.66 5.18 5.22
C VAL A 228 6.44 6.56 5.86
N GLU A 229 6.04 7.60 5.10
CA GLU A 229 5.70 8.94 5.66
C GLU A 229 4.51 8.90 6.64
N GLY A 230 3.71 7.83 6.65
CA GLY A 230 2.71 7.57 7.70
C GLY A 230 3.28 6.98 9.01
N TRP A 231 4.59 6.77 9.11
CA TRP A 231 5.27 6.14 10.26
C TRP A 231 6.09 7.18 11.01
N GLU A 232 5.44 8.10 11.73
CA GLU A 232 6.04 9.13 12.61
C GLU A 232 7.51 9.52 12.31
N SER A 233 7.89 9.86 11.07
CA SER A 233 9.27 10.26 10.70
C SER A 233 10.44 9.35 11.16
N LYS A 234 10.19 8.12 11.65
CA LYS A 234 11.22 7.24 12.26
C LYS A 234 12.09 6.51 11.24
N PHE A 235 11.82 6.67 9.95
CA PHE A 235 12.51 5.98 8.87
C PHE A 235 13.55 6.90 8.24
N PHE A 236 14.81 6.66 8.60
CA PHE A 236 15.96 7.46 8.22
C PHE A 236 16.45 7.14 6.79
N ILE A 237 15.56 7.16 5.79
CA ILE A 237 15.94 7.14 4.37
C ILE A 237 15.59 8.51 3.80
N SER A 238 16.60 9.25 3.34
CA SER A 238 16.37 10.55 2.71
C SER A 238 15.52 10.43 1.44
N LYS A 239 14.66 11.42 1.17
CA LYS A 239 13.84 11.46 -0.07
C LYS A 239 14.69 11.30 -1.32
N TRP A 240 15.85 11.99 -1.34
CA TRP A 240 16.82 11.86 -2.41
C TRP A 240 17.33 10.41 -2.55
N CYS A 241 17.73 9.75 -1.47
CA CYS A 241 18.19 8.35 -1.52
C CYS A 241 17.11 7.40 -2.06
N MET A 242 15.86 7.58 -1.64
CA MET A 242 14.73 6.81 -2.18
C MET A 242 14.51 7.12 -3.65
N GLN A 243 14.52 8.39 -4.06
CA GLN A 243 14.37 8.80 -5.46
C GLN A 243 15.31 8.03 -6.39
N GLN A 244 16.59 7.91 -6.01
CA GLN A 244 17.57 7.19 -6.83
C GLN A 244 17.21 5.73 -7.05
N LEU A 245 16.60 5.07 -6.05
CA LEU A 245 16.06 3.73 -6.22
C LEU A 245 14.86 3.73 -7.19
N LEU A 246 13.91 4.65 -6.98
CA LEU A 246 12.64 4.68 -7.71
C LEU A 246 12.81 4.96 -9.20
N LEU A 247 13.82 5.74 -9.58
CA LEU A 247 14.16 6.01 -10.97
C LEU A 247 14.51 4.74 -11.77
N GLU A 248 14.90 3.67 -11.08
CA GLU A 248 15.29 2.38 -11.68
C GLU A 248 14.29 1.26 -11.35
N CYS A 249 13.09 1.59 -10.84
CA CYS A 249 12.03 0.64 -10.49
C CYS A 249 10.87 0.68 -11.51
N PRO A 250 10.69 -0.32 -12.38
CA PRO A 250 9.57 -0.38 -13.31
C PRO A 250 8.18 -0.24 -12.70
N SER A 251 7.99 -0.75 -11.48
CA SER A 251 6.74 -0.59 -10.72
C SER A 251 6.30 0.87 -10.58
N ILE A 252 7.24 1.80 -10.39
CA ILE A 252 6.94 3.23 -10.21
C ILE A 252 6.39 3.84 -11.50
N TYR A 253 7.00 3.49 -12.63
CA TYR A 253 6.58 3.98 -13.93
C TYR A 253 5.22 3.41 -14.33
N GLU A 254 4.92 2.18 -13.92
CA GLU A 254 3.61 1.54 -14.15
C GLU A 254 2.48 2.18 -13.34
N LEU A 255 2.80 2.93 -12.28
CA LEU A 255 1.85 3.70 -11.48
C LEU A 255 1.65 5.15 -11.95
N LEU A 256 2.37 5.60 -13.00
CA LEU A 256 2.10 6.88 -13.64
C LEU A 256 0.67 6.97 -14.16
N ALA A 257 0.19 8.20 -14.37
CA ALA A 257 -1.11 8.44 -15.00
C ALA A 257 -1.20 7.66 -16.31
N ASN A 258 -2.18 6.77 -16.46
CA ASN A 258 -2.37 6.05 -17.71
C ASN A 258 -2.71 7.06 -18.82
N PRO A 259 -1.87 7.21 -19.86
CA PRO A 259 -2.09 8.19 -20.93
C PRO A 259 -3.26 7.80 -21.86
N ASN A 260 -3.67 6.54 -21.85
CA ASN A 260 -4.80 6.04 -22.64
C ASN A 260 -6.14 6.14 -21.88
N PHE A 261 -6.11 6.52 -20.60
CA PHE A 261 -7.31 6.67 -19.79
C PHE A 261 -7.88 8.09 -19.92
N GLN A 262 -9.20 8.18 -20.09
CA GLN A 262 -9.92 9.44 -20.16
C GLN A 262 -10.25 9.91 -18.75
N TRP A 263 -9.31 10.62 -18.13
CA TRP A 263 -9.53 11.28 -16.84
C TRP A 263 -10.60 12.36 -16.96
N LYS A 264 -11.46 12.49 -15.96
CA LYS A 264 -12.45 13.56 -15.87
C LYS A 264 -11.78 14.93 -15.90
N ASP A 265 -10.72 15.07 -15.11
CA ASP A 265 -9.81 16.20 -15.12
C ASP A 265 -8.43 15.63 -15.43
N THR A 266 -7.74 16.11 -16.48
CA THR A 266 -6.42 15.58 -16.83
C THR A 266 -5.40 15.93 -15.73
N PRO A 267 -4.65 14.96 -15.17
CA PRO A 267 -3.58 15.26 -14.21
C PRO A 267 -2.43 15.99 -14.91
N LEU A 268 -1.93 17.05 -14.28
CA LEU A 268 -0.92 17.93 -14.87
C LEU A 268 0.35 17.98 -14.02
N LEU A 269 1.48 18.22 -14.69
CA LEU A 269 2.64 18.83 -14.07
C LEU A 269 2.58 20.33 -14.36
N GLN A 270 2.55 21.16 -13.33
CA GLN A 270 2.53 22.60 -13.45
C GLN A 270 3.84 23.21 -12.93
N ILE A 271 4.37 24.19 -13.64
CA ILE A 271 5.62 24.84 -13.26
C ILE A 271 5.46 26.34 -13.47
N TRP A 272 5.67 27.12 -12.42
CA TRP A 272 5.90 28.56 -12.55
C TRP A 272 7.28 28.78 -13.14
N ARG A 273 7.37 29.12 -14.43
CA ARG A 273 8.63 29.29 -15.16
C ARG A 273 9.07 30.76 -15.16
N GLU A 274 10.37 30.99 -14.98
CA GLU A 274 10.95 32.33 -15.11
C GLU A 274 11.04 32.68 -16.60
N ASN A 275 10.44 33.80 -16.97
CA ASN A 275 10.51 34.37 -18.32
C ASN A 275 11.15 35.76 -18.29
N LEU A 276 11.99 36.04 -19.27
CA LEU A 276 12.66 37.33 -19.46
C LEU A 276 12.07 38.00 -20.69
N ASP A 277 11.49 39.19 -20.52
CA ASP A 277 11.08 39.99 -21.68
C ASP A 277 12.28 40.54 -22.45
N ASN A 278 12.03 41.14 -23.61
CA ASN A 278 13.05 41.75 -24.46
C ASN A 278 13.84 42.89 -23.77
N ASN A 279 13.36 43.39 -22.64
CA ASN A 279 13.98 44.44 -21.84
C ASN A 279 14.72 43.89 -20.61
N GLY A 280 14.79 42.55 -20.45
CA GLY A 280 15.42 41.88 -19.32
C GLY A 280 14.59 41.91 -18.03
N LYS A 281 13.30 42.30 -18.10
CA LYS A 281 12.40 42.25 -16.94
C LYS A 281 11.96 40.80 -16.73
N LYS A 282 12.13 40.33 -15.50
CA LYS A 282 11.67 39.01 -15.07
C LYS A 282 10.16 39.01 -14.87
N SER A 283 9.52 37.95 -15.35
CA SER A 283 8.12 37.63 -15.11
C SER A 283 7.99 36.13 -14.83
N ALA A 284 6.91 35.73 -14.16
CA ALA A 284 6.60 34.33 -13.94
C ALA A 284 5.38 33.95 -14.80
N LEU A 285 5.45 32.80 -15.46
CA LEU A 285 4.33 32.21 -16.20
C LEU A 285 4.07 30.81 -15.66
N LEU A 286 2.80 30.51 -15.35
CA LEU A 286 2.41 29.15 -15.02
C LEU A 286 2.26 28.33 -16.30
N GLU A 287 3.18 27.41 -16.53
CA GLU A 287 3.11 26.41 -17.60
C GLU A 287 2.45 25.14 -17.05
N SER A 288 1.57 24.52 -17.85
CA SER A 288 0.87 23.28 -17.50
C SER A 288 1.15 22.24 -18.56
N TYR A 289 1.60 21.07 -18.16
CA TYR A 289 2.00 19.97 -19.03
C TYR A 289 1.13 18.74 -18.75
N GLU A 290 0.52 18.21 -19.80
CA GLU A 290 -0.20 16.93 -19.75
C GLU A 290 0.77 15.76 -19.54
N PRO A 291 0.30 14.54 -19.19
CA PRO A 291 1.20 13.44 -18.78
C PRO A 291 2.36 13.15 -19.76
N ALA A 292 2.10 13.13 -21.07
CA ALA A 292 3.14 12.88 -22.07
C ALA A 292 4.18 14.03 -22.17
N GLU A 293 3.77 15.26 -21.89
CA GLU A 293 4.65 16.43 -21.87
C GLU A 293 5.40 16.55 -20.54
N ALA A 294 4.75 16.18 -19.44
CA ALA A 294 5.33 16.12 -18.11
C ALA A 294 6.55 15.19 -18.09
N ILE A 295 6.49 14.03 -18.74
CA ILE A 295 7.64 13.12 -18.90
C ILE A 295 8.85 13.83 -19.50
N LYS A 296 8.67 14.67 -20.53
CA LYS A 296 9.77 15.42 -21.14
C LYS A 296 10.37 16.45 -20.17
N MET A 297 9.56 17.01 -19.27
CA MET A 297 10.05 17.95 -18.26
C MET A 297 10.83 17.22 -17.17
N ILE A 298 10.34 16.05 -16.74
CA ILE A 298 11.01 15.19 -15.76
C ILE A 298 12.35 14.70 -16.32
N GLU A 299 12.39 14.26 -17.58
CA GLU A 299 13.62 13.86 -18.29
C GLU A 299 14.66 14.98 -18.28
N LYS A 300 14.25 16.21 -18.62
CA LYS A 300 15.13 17.38 -18.59
C LYS A 300 15.60 17.73 -17.18
N ALA A 301 14.74 17.60 -16.17
CA ALA A 301 15.10 17.86 -14.78
C ALA A 301 16.16 16.88 -14.27
N LEU A 302 16.09 15.63 -14.70
CA LEU A 302 16.97 14.53 -14.30
C LEU A 302 18.17 14.30 -15.24
N SER A 303 18.38 15.14 -16.26
CA SER A 303 19.37 14.87 -17.32
C SER A 303 20.81 14.71 -16.81
N ASN A 304 21.13 15.35 -15.69
CA ASN A 304 22.45 15.31 -15.06
C ASN A 304 22.40 14.62 -13.68
N ASN A 305 21.35 13.85 -13.41
CA ASN A 305 21.21 13.15 -12.15
C ASN A 305 22.20 11.97 -12.09
N GLU A 306 22.92 11.87 -10.97
CA GLU A 306 23.94 10.84 -10.76
C GLU A 306 24.02 10.44 -9.29
N ILE A 307 24.51 9.23 -9.06
CA ILE A 307 24.87 8.69 -7.75
C ILE A 307 26.35 8.34 -7.71
N ILE A 308 26.90 8.27 -6.51
CA ILE A 308 28.25 7.75 -6.28
C ILE A 308 28.11 6.42 -5.55
N ALA A 309 28.52 5.32 -6.20
CA ALA A 309 28.56 3.98 -5.63
C ALA A 309 29.96 3.40 -5.83
N ASP A 310 30.58 2.86 -4.77
CA ASP A 310 31.95 2.34 -4.78
C ASP A 310 33.01 3.29 -5.39
N GLY A 311 32.83 4.59 -5.17
CA GLY A 311 33.71 5.64 -5.71
C GLY A 311 33.54 5.92 -7.21
N MET A 312 32.56 5.28 -7.87
CA MET A 312 32.21 5.51 -9.27
C MET A 312 30.97 6.40 -9.39
N HIS A 313 31.03 7.36 -10.31
CA HIS A 313 29.87 8.15 -10.70
C HIS A 313 29.01 7.33 -11.66
N ILE A 314 27.74 7.15 -11.31
CA ILE A 314 26.75 6.40 -12.10
C ILE A 314 25.62 7.36 -12.45
N SER A 315 25.39 7.57 -13.74
CA SER A 315 24.27 8.37 -14.23
C SER A 315 22.95 7.63 -13.97
N VAL A 316 21.97 8.32 -13.39
CA VAL A 316 20.63 7.79 -13.09
C VAL A 316 19.57 8.78 -13.61
N PRO A 317 19.47 8.98 -14.93
CA PRO A 317 18.45 9.87 -15.49
C PRO A 317 17.06 9.23 -15.41
N LEU A 318 16.04 9.91 -15.93
CA LEU A 318 14.75 9.25 -16.18
C LEU A 318 14.97 8.09 -17.18
N ASN A 319 14.56 6.88 -16.82
CA ASN A 319 14.85 5.69 -17.60
C ASN A 319 13.78 5.46 -18.69
N LEU A 320 14.13 5.75 -19.94
CA LEU A 320 13.21 5.67 -21.08
C LEU A 320 12.83 4.23 -21.47
N ASP A 321 13.71 3.26 -21.22
CA ASP A 321 13.40 1.84 -21.44
C ASP A 321 12.31 1.36 -20.49
N ILE A 322 12.37 1.81 -19.23
CA ILE A 322 11.32 1.55 -18.25
C ILE A 322 9.99 2.20 -18.66
N LEU A 323 10.00 3.44 -19.17
CA LEU A 323 8.78 4.10 -19.67
C LEU A 323 8.12 3.29 -20.80
N LYS A 324 8.93 2.75 -21.72
CA LYS A 324 8.42 1.87 -22.78
C LYS A 324 7.78 0.61 -22.18
N TRP A 325 8.44 -0.01 -21.19
CA TRP A 325 7.91 -1.17 -20.48
C TRP A 325 6.57 -0.87 -19.80
N ALA A 326 6.47 0.26 -19.12
CA ALA A 326 5.27 0.69 -18.41
C ALA A 326 4.08 0.91 -19.37
N LYS A 327 4.33 1.50 -20.54
CA LYS A 327 3.30 1.64 -21.58
C LYS A 327 2.77 0.29 -22.05
N GLU A 328 3.64 -0.67 -22.32
CA GLU A 328 3.24 -2.04 -22.68
C GLU A 328 2.45 -2.71 -21.53
N THR A 329 2.81 -2.44 -20.27
CA THR A 329 2.06 -2.91 -19.09
C THR A 329 0.66 -2.29 -19.04
N HIS A 330 0.49 -0.99 -19.31
CA HIS A 330 -0.83 -0.34 -19.39
C HIS A 330 -1.71 -0.97 -20.48
N ASP A 331 -1.14 -1.30 -21.64
CA ASP A 331 -1.86 -2.01 -22.71
C ASP A 331 -2.34 -3.39 -22.23
N ILE A 332 -1.49 -4.17 -21.56
CA ILE A 332 -1.85 -5.46 -20.94
C ILE A 332 -2.98 -5.30 -19.92
N LEU A 333 -2.83 -4.36 -18.98
CA LEU A 333 -3.84 -4.07 -17.95
C LEU A 333 -5.20 -3.67 -18.54
N SER A 334 -5.20 -2.96 -19.67
CA SER A 334 -6.43 -2.57 -20.36
C SER A 334 -7.13 -3.73 -21.07
N SER A 335 -6.38 -4.75 -21.46
CA SER A 335 -6.88 -5.92 -22.19
C SER A 335 -7.41 -7.05 -21.28
N ALA A 336 -7.14 -6.97 -19.97
CA ALA A 336 -7.49 -7.98 -19.00
C ALA A 336 -9.01 -8.24 -18.95
N LYS A 337 -9.39 -9.51 -19.01
CA LYS A 337 -10.78 -9.96 -18.87
C LYS A 337 -10.88 -10.98 -17.76
N LEU A 338 -11.76 -10.73 -16.80
CA LEU A 338 -12.01 -11.68 -15.73
C LEU A 338 -12.74 -12.92 -16.27
N PRO A 339 -12.27 -14.15 -15.96
CA PRO A 339 -13.01 -15.36 -16.29
C PRO A 339 -14.39 -15.37 -15.63
N GLU A 340 -15.43 -15.84 -16.35
CA GLU A 340 -16.83 -15.81 -15.88
C GLU A 340 -17.05 -16.61 -14.59
N SER A 341 -16.21 -17.62 -14.34
CA SER A 341 -16.28 -18.46 -13.16
C SER A 341 -15.68 -17.83 -11.89
N VAL A 342 -15.01 -16.67 -12.02
CA VAL A 342 -14.35 -15.98 -10.90
C VAL A 342 -15.14 -14.73 -10.52
N LYS A 343 -15.39 -14.56 -9.21
CA LYS A 343 -16.03 -13.34 -8.69
C LYS A 343 -15.00 -12.26 -8.42
N PHE A 344 -15.29 -11.01 -8.77
CA PHE A 344 -14.45 -9.86 -8.45
C PHE A 344 -15.17 -8.87 -7.55
N TYR A 345 -14.46 -8.33 -6.57
CA TYR A 345 -14.92 -7.30 -5.66
C TYR A 345 -13.86 -6.20 -5.55
N ASN A 346 -14.30 -4.96 -5.37
CA ASN A 346 -13.42 -3.81 -5.25
C ASN A 346 -13.77 -2.99 -4.01
N ILE A 347 -12.77 -2.68 -3.18
CA ILE A 347 -12.85 -1.73 -2.08
C ILE A 347 -11.90 -0.59 -2.42
N TYR A 348 -12.37 0.65 -2.41
CA TYR A 348 -11.55 1.83 -2.71
C TYR A 348 -11.71 2.87 -1.60
N GLY A 349 -10.64 3.61 -1.30
CA GLY A 349 -10.70 4.65 -0.28
C GLY A 349 -11.34 5.94 -0.81
N THR A 350 -12.00 6.67 0.08
CA THR A 350 -12.69 7.95 -0.19
C THR A 350 -12.41 8.94 0.93
N ASP A 351 -12.80 10.20 0.72
CA ASP A 351 -12.80 11.28 1.73
C ASP A 351 -11.41 11.75 2.21
N TYR A 352 -10.36 11.46 1.42
CA TYR A 352 -9.02 12.01 1.62
C TYR A 352 -8.56 12.85 0.43
N ASP A 353 -7.99 14.01 0.72
CA ASP A 353 -7.33 14.88 -0.24
C ASP A 353 -6.20 14.12 -0.95
N THR A 354 -6.42 13.76 -2.21
CA THR A 354 -5.51 12.91 -2.97
C THR A 354 -4.76 13.69 -4.04
N PRO A 355 -3.41 13.74 -4.00
CA PRO A 355 -2.61 14.45 -4.98
C PRO A 355 -2.91 14.02 -6.42
N HIS A 356 -3.42 14.94 -7.22
CA HIS A 356 -3.79 14.69 -8.61
C HIS A 356 -2.88 15.42 -9.60
N THR A 357 -2.73 16.73 -9.41
CA THR A 357 -1.83 17.60 -10.18
C THR A 357 -0.76 18.15 -9.25
N VAL A 358 0.49 18.23 -9.72
CA VAL A 358 1.61 18.77 -8.95
C VAL A 358 2.08 20.09 -9.56
N CYS A 359 2.25 21.10 -8.73
CA CYS A 359 2.68 22.44 -9.10
C CYS A 359 3.99 22.81 -8.39
N TYR A 360 4.99 23.27 -9.15
CA TYR A 360 6.28 23.71 -8.62
C TYR A 360 6.50 25.22 -8.84
N GLY A 361 7.14 25.85 -7.85
CA GLY A 361 7.42 27.28 -7.85
C GLY A 361 6.20 28.13 -7.47
N SER A 362 6.35 29.44 -7.63
CA SER A 362 5.27 30.42 -7.43
C SER A 362 5.52 31.65 -8.29
N GLU A 363 4.53 32.54 -8.41
CA GLU A 363 4.69 33.83 -9.09
C GLU A 363 5.89 34.64 -8.54
N HIS A 364 6.11 34.60 -7.22
CA HIS A 364 7.22 35.30 -6.56
C HIS A 364 8.55 34.55 -6.61
N HIS A 365 8.51 33.22 -6.78
CA HIS A 365 9.69 32.35 -6.82
C HIS A 365 9.56 31.36 -7.99
N PRO A 366 9.67 31.84 -9.25
CA PRO A 366 9.57 30.97 -10.41
C PRO A 366 10.83 30.11 -10.57
N VAL A 367 10.65 28.95 -11.21
CA VAL A 367 11.68 27.99 -11.55
C VAL A 367 12.40 28.44 -12.82
N SER A 368 13.66 28.86 -12.68
CA SER A 368 14.52 29.24 -13.81
C SER A 368 15.12 28.00 -14.50
N ASN A 369 15.73 27.08 -13.73
CA ASN A 369 16.29 25.82 -14.23
C ASN A 369 15.42 24.63 -13.82
N LEU A 370 15.14 23.72 -14.77
CA LEU A 370 14.33 22.53 -14.50
C LEU A 370 15.00 21.57 -13.50
N SER A 371 16.33 21.57 -13.37
CA SER A 371 17.00 20.78 -12.32
C SER A 371 16.64 21.24 -10.90
N HIS A 372 16.16 22.49 -10.74
CA HIS A 372 15.68 22.97 -9.44
C HIS A 372 14.38 22.29 -9.01
N LEU A 373 13.63 21.65 -9.93
CA LEU A 373 12.45 20.86 -9.58
C LEU A 373 12.81 19.77 -8.56
N LEU A 374 14.01 19.20 -8.64
CA LEU A 374 14.45 18.10 -7.78
C LEU A 374 14.51 18.48 -6.29
N TYR A 375 14.66 19.77 -6.01
CA TYR A 375 14.79 20.32 -4.65
C TYR A 375 13.61 21.21 -4.26
N ALA A 376 12.67 21.44 -5.18
CA ALA A 376 11.52 22.29 -4.95
C ALA A 376 10.41 21.53 -4.20
N GLN A 377 9.69 22.24 -3.33
CA GLN A 377 8.51 21.69 -2.69
C GLN A 377 7.31 21.76 -3.66
N GLY A 378 6.76 20.60 -4.00
CA GLY A 378 5.52 20.51 -4.77
C GLY A 378 4.31 20.98 -3.96
N LYS A 379 3.42 21.73 -4.62
CA LYS A 379 2.05 22.01 -4.17
C LYS A 379 1.10 21.17 -4.99
N TYR A 380 -0.03 20.79 -4.41
CA TYR A 380 -0.94 19.84 -5.04
C TYR A 380 -2.30 20.45 -5.31
N VAL A 381 -2.91 20.04 -6.42
CA VAL A 381 -4.36 20.08 -6.58
C VAL A 381 -4.87 18.69 -6.23
N TYR A 382 -5.84 18.66 -5.34
CA TYR A 382 -6.38 17.44 -4.77
C TYR A 382 -7.71 17.06 -5.43
N VAL A 383 -7.96 15.76 -5.48
CA VAL A 383 -9.25 15.14 -5.80
C VAL A 383 -9.60 14.16 -4.69
N ASP A 384 -10.84 13.67 -4.69
CA ASP A 384 -11.28 12.62 -3.78
C ASP A 384 -10.53 11.30 -4.03
N GLY A 385 -10.19 10.60 -2.96
CA GLY A 385 -9.41 9.34 -2.97
C GLY A 385 -9.01 8.94 -1.56
N ASP A 386 -7.90 8.21 -1.46
CA ASP A 386 -7.36 7.66 -0.22
C ASP A 386 -6.05 8.36 0.23
N GLY A 387 -5.74 9.53 -0.32
CA GLY A 387 -4.49 10.26 -0.08
C GLY A 387 -3.33 9.82 -0.98
N SER A 388 -3.46 8.71 -1.72
CA SER A 388 -2.49 8.27 -2.74
C SER A 388 -3.13 8.04 -4.10
N VAL A 389 -4.25 7.32 -4.14
CA VAL A 389 -4.94 6.86 -5.34
C VAL A 389 -6.28 7.60 -5.48
N PRO A 390 -6.51 8.32 -6.58
CA PRO A 390 -7.80 8.94 -6.85
C PRO A 390 -8.93 7.91 -6.94
N VAL A 391 -10.13 8.24 -6.44
CA VAL A 391 -11.33 7.38 -6.56
C VAL A 391 -11.57 6.97 -8.02
N GLU A 392 -11.38 7.90 -8.96
CA GLU A 392 -11.55 7.65 -10.39
C GLU A 392 -10.63 6.52 -10.89
N SER A 393 -9.36 6.52 -10.46
CA SER A 393 -8.40 5.47 -10.79
C SER A 393 -8.77 4.14 -10.16
N ALA A 394 -9.13 4.15 -8.87
CA ALA A 394 -9.46 2.94 -8.13
C ALA A 394 -10.75 2.24 -8.62
N LYS A 395 -11.68 2.98 -9.24
CA LYS A 395 -12.92 2.43 -9.81
C LYS A 395 -12.79 2.02 -11.27
N ALA A 396 -11.78 2.52 -11.99
CA ALA A 396 -11.57 2.27 -13.41
C ALA A 396 -10.88 0.91 -13.67
N ASP A 397 -11.35 -0.14 -13.01
CA ASP A 397 -10.81 -1.50 -13.12
C ASP A 397 -11.14 -2.17 -14.47
N GLY A 398 -12.26 -1.80 -15.11
CA GLY A 398 -12.69 -2.37 -16.39
C GLY A 398 -13.21 -3.81 -16.31
N LEU A 399 -13.48 -4.31 -15.10
CA LEU A 399 -13.94 -5.67 -14.82
C LEU A 399 -15.41 -5.69 -14.40
N ASN A 400 -16.05 -6.84 -14.53
CA ASN A 400 -17.41 -7.03 -14.04
C ASN A 400 -17.40 -7.38 -12.54
N ALA A 401 -17.41 -6.36 -11.69
CA ALA A 401 -17.42 -6.55 -10.23
C ALA A 401 -18.81 -6.92 -9.71
N VAL A 402 -18.85 -7.85 -8.76
CA VAL A 402 -20.04 -8.16 -7.97
C VAL A 402 -20.42 -6.98 -7.08
N ALA A 403 -19.42 -6.32 -6.48
CA ALA A 403 -19.61 -5.11 -5.69
C ALA A 403 -18.39 -4.18 -5.78
N ARG A 404 -18.64 -2.88 -5.64
CA ARG A 404 -17.63 -1.84 -5.43
C ARG A 404 -18.02 -1.01 -4.22
N VAL A 405 -17.19 -0.97 -3.19
CA VAL A 405 -17.48 -0.29 -1.91
C VAL A 405 -16.45 0.81 -1.68
N GLY A 406 -16.92 2.03 -1.43
CA GLY A 406 -16.08 3.14 -1.02
C GLY A 406 -15.97 3.16 0.50
N VAL A 407 -14.76 3.29 1.04
CA VAL A 407 -14.52 3.33 2.49
C VAL A 407 -13.72 4.59 2.82
N ALA A 408 -14.20 5.38 3.77
CA ALA A 408 -13.47 6.54 4.26
C ALA A 408 -12.23 6.10 5.07
N ALA A 409 -11.10 5.92 4.39
CA ALA A 409 -9.83 5.50 4.97
C ALA A 409 -8.66 5.94 4.07
N ASP A 410 -7.54 6.30 4.69
CA ASP A 410 -6.32 6.57 3.94
C ASP A 410 -5.75 5.28 3.31
N HIS A 411 -4.88 5.46 2.31
CA HIS A 411 -4.37 4.38 1.46
C HIS A 411 -3.74 3.24 2.25
N ARG A 412 -3.07 3.52 3.37
CA ARG A 412 -2.50 2.48 4.21
C ARG A 412 -3.50 2.03 5.26
N GLY A 413 -4.18 2.95 5.94
CA GLY A 413 -5.14 2.64 7.00
C GLY A 413 -6.27 1.72 6.53
N ILE A 414 -6.61 1.72 5.24
CA ILE A 414 -7.68 0.88 4.69
C ILE A 414 -7.45 -0.62 4.89
N VAL A 415 -6.21 -1.11 4.93
CA VAL A 415 -5.93 -2.54 5.20
C VAL A 415 -6.02 -2.91 6.68
N CYS A 416 -6.05 -1.92 7.57
CA CYS A 416 -6.25 -2.07 9.02
C CYS A 416 -7.69 -1.69 9.46
N SER A 417 -8.55 -1.31 8.51
CA SER A 417 -9.88 -0.80 8.84
C SER A 417 -10.84 -1.91 9.29
N HIS A 418 -11.41 -1.76 10.48
CA HIS A 418 -12.49 -2.64 10.97
C HIS A 418 -13.70 -2.69 10.02
N HIS A 419 -13.97 -1.60 9.29
CA HIS A 419 -15.03 -1.59 8.29
C HIS A 419 -14.69 -2.52 7.12
N VAL A 420 -13.46 -2.46 6.62
CA VAL A 420 -12.96 -3.37 5.59
C VAL A 420 -12.98 -4.82 6.08
N PHE A 421 -12.61 -5.07 7.35
CA PHE A 421 -12.66 -6.40 7.94
C PHE A 421 -14.08 -6.99 7.90
N ARG A 422 -15.11 -6.22 8.27
CA ARG A 422 -16.52 -6.67 8.18
C ARG A 422 -16.93 -6.99 6.74
N ILE A 423 -16.56 -6.14 5.77
CA ILE A 423 -16.85 -6.37 4.35
C ILE A 423 -16.18 -7.67 3.85
N VAL A 424 -14.89 -7.83 4.13
CA VAL A 424 -14.10 -9.00 3.73
C VAL A 424 -14.64 -10.27 4.39
N GLN A 425 -14.88 -10.25 5.71
CA GLN A 425 -15.46 -11.37 6.44
C GLN A 425 -16.78 -11.83 5.81
N HIS A 426 -17.65 -10.88 5.47
CA HIS A 426 -18.93 -11.15 4.83
C HIS A 426 -18.76 -11.81 3.45
N TRP A 427 -17.90 -11.26 2.58
CA TRP A 427 -17.67 -11.81 1.23
C TRP A 427 -16.98 -13.18 1.23
N LEU A 428 -16.20 -13.47 2.26
CA LEU A 428 -15.56 -14.78 2.46
C LEU A 428 -16.49 -15.81 3.12
N HIS A 429 -17.61 -15.37 3.70
CA HIS A 429 -18.47 -16.20 4.54
C HIS A 429 -17.70 -16.87 5.69
N ALA A 430 -16.81 -16.11 6.34
CA ALA A 430 -15.92 -16.62 7.37
C ALA A 430 -16.35 -16.18 8.78
N GLY A 431 -16.18 -17.07 9.76
CA GLY A 431 -16.59 -16.83 11.15
C GLY A 431 -18.09 -16.65 11.33
N GLU A 432 -18.50 -16.22 12.52
CA GLU A 432 -19.89 -15.84 12.79
C GLU A 432 -20.19 -14.49 12.11
N PRO A 433 -21.34 -14.36 11.41
CA PRO A 433 -21.75 -13.08 10.85
C PRO A 433 -21.84 -12.02 11.94
N ASP A 434 -21.29 -10.84 11.70
CA ASP A 434 -21.50 -9.69 12.58
C ASP A 434 -23.01 -9.35 12.61
N PRO A 435 -23.71 -9.56 13.75
CA PRO A 435 -25.15 -9.38 13.83
C PRO A 435 -25.56 -7.91 13.70
N PHE A 436 -24.61 -6.99 13.82
CA PHE A 436 -24.79 -5.55 13.74
C PHE A 436 -24.42 -5.00 12.37
N TYR A 437 -23.81 -5.79 11.49
CA TYR A 437 -23.47 -5.36 10.15
C TYR A 437 -24.56 -5.74 9.14
N ASN A 438 -25.11 -4.74 8.45
CA ASN A 438 -26.01 -4.95 7.33
C ASN A 438 -25.25 -4.85 6.00
N PRO A 439 -24.94 -5.99 5.34
CA PRO A 439 -24.16 -6.00 4.11
C PRO A 439 -24.91 -5.44 2.89
N LEU A 440 -26.23 -5.29 2.94
CA LEU A 440 -27.01 -4.74 1.82
C LEU A 440 -26.87 -3.23 1.69
N ASN A 441 -26.69 -2.55 2.83
CA ASN A 441 -26.61 -1.09 2.89
C ASN A 441 -25.28 -0.59 3.46
N ASP A 442 -24.32 -1.49 3.70
CA ASP A 442 -23.01 -1.21 4.30
C ASP A 442 -23.11 -0.40 5.61
N TYR A 443 -24.05 -0.78 6.47
CA TYR A 443 -24.41 -0.02 7.68
C TYR A 443 -24.19 -0.86 8.94
N VAL A 444 -23.59 -0.25 9.98
CA VAL A 444 -23.46 -0.86 11.31
C VAL A 444 -24.60 -0.38 12.20
N ILE A 445 -25.45 -1.30 12.64
CA ILE A 445 -26.52 -1.08 13.60
C ILE A 445 -25.88 -1.02 14.99
N LEU A 446 -25.79 0.17 15.59
CA LEU A 446 -25.35 0.27 16.98
C LEU A 446 -26.36 -0.45 17.89
N PRO A 447 -25.95 -1.52 18.61
CA PRO A 447 -26.86 -2.22 19.50
C PRO A 447 -27.23 -1.36 20.70
N THR A 448 -28.45 -1.53 21.17
CA THR A 448 -28.85 -1.02 22.48
C THR A 448 -28.12 -1.79 23.59
N ALA A 449 -27.91 -1.17 24.76
CA ALA A 449 -27.24 -1.81 25.90
C ALA A 449 -27.89 -3.17 26.27
N TYR A 450 -29.21 -3.28 26.10
CA TYR A 450 -29.97 -4.52 26.31
C TYR A 450 -29.66 -5.62 25.28
N GLU A 451 -29.40 -5.26 24.03
CA GLU A 451 -29.03 -6.22 22.97
C GLU A 451 -27.61 -6.74 23.17
N ILE A 452 -26.69 -5.89 23.64
CA ILE A 452 -25.34 -6.26 24.05
C ILE A 452 -25.42 -7.29 25.18
N GLU A 453 -26.14 -6.98 26.26
CA GLU A 453 -26.32 -7.89 27.42
C GLU A 453 -26.93 -9.25 27.00
N LYS A 454 -27.97 -9.25 26.16
CA LYS A 454 -28.59 -10.48 25.67
C LYS A 454 -27.67 -11.32 24.77
N HIS A 455 -26.79 -10.68 24.02
CA HIS A 455 -25.80 -11.36 23.18
C HIS A 455 -24.67 -11.97 24.04
N HIS A 456 -24.29 -11.29 25.14
CA HIS A 456 -23.38 -11.83 26.15
C HIS A 456 -23.99 -13.01 26.91
N GLU A 457 -25.27 -12.94 27.30
CA GLU A 457 -25.97 -14.03 27.99
C GLU A 457 -26.06 -15.31 27.15
N LYS A 458 -26.21 -15.18 25.81
CA LYS A 458 -26.20 -16.34 24.91
C LYS A 458 -24.81 -16.99 24.75
N ARG A 459 -23.73 -16.24 25.01
CA ARG A 459 -22.35 -16.71 24.77
C ARG A 459 -21.74 -17.48 25.95
N GLY A 460 -22.33 -17.40 27.15
CA GLY A 460 -21.79 -18.04 28.35
C GLY A 460 -20.49 -17.38 28.80
N ASP A 461 -20.40 -17.07 30.10
CA ASP A 461 -19.31 -16.32 30.72
C ASP A 461 -17.90 -16.79 30.29
N LEU A 462 -17.24 -15.97 29.47
CA LEU A 462 -15.79 -15.90 29.35
C LEU A 462 -15.41 -14.41 29.46
N THR A 463 -14.82 -14.11 30.61
CA THR A 463 -14.29 -12.85 31.15
C THR A 463 -13.99 -11.70 30.18
N SER A 464 -14.44 -10.52 30.61
CA SER A 464 -14.36 -9.18 30.04
C SER A 464 -12.99 -8.75 29.48
N VAL A 465 -13.00 -8.30 28.22
CA VAL A 465 -12.14 -7.21 27.73
C VAL A 465 -13.11 -6.09 27.37
N SER A 466 -12.99 -4.93 28.03
CA SER A 466 -13.78 -3.76 27.70
C SER A 466 -13.35 -3.28 26.31
N GLU A 467 -14.18 -3.52 25.30
CA GLU A 467 -14.13 -2.76 24.07
C GLU A 467 -14.57 -1.34 24.42
N ASP A 468 -13.65 -0.38 24.35
CA ASP A 468 -13.93 1.04 24.60
C ASP A 468 -14.77 1.59 23.43
N TRP A 469 -16.09 1.46 23.56
CA TRP A 469 -17.06 2.15 22.73
C TRP A 469 -17.36 3.51 23.37
N GLU A 470 -16.81 4.60 22.82
CA GLU A 470 -17.28 5.94 23.18
C GLU A 470 -18.70 6.15 22.64
N ILE A 471 -19.69 6.00 23.53
CA ILE A 471 -21.08 6.34 23.25
C ILE A 471 -21.21 7.86 23.28
N ILE A 472 -21.10 8.52 22.12
CA ILE A 472 -21.52 9.92 21.98
C ILE A 472 -23.05 9.94 21.98
N SER A 473 -23.63 10.31 23.12
CA SER A 473 -25.06 10.58 23.23
C SER A 473 -25.39 11.93 22.54
N PRO A 474 -26.51 12.05 21.80
CA PRO A 474 -26.90 13.32 21.21
C PRO A 474 -27.28 14.28 22.34
N SER A 475 -26.45 15.31 22.58
CA SER A 475 -26.88 16.45 23.38
C SER A 475 -27.53 17.47 22.46
N ASP A 476 -28.80 17.73 22.76
CA ASP A 476 -29.53 18.89 22.27
C ASP A 476 -28.77 20.19 22.61
N GLY A 477 -28.62 21.09 21.63
CA GLY A 477 -28.41 22.50 21.93
C GLY A 477 -27.32 23.22 21.13
N GLU A 478 -27.78 23.91 20.10
CA GLU A 478 -27.24 25.19 19.59
C GLU A 478 -25.88 25.22 18.89
N THR A 479 -25.98 25.37 17.57
CA THR A 479 -24.98 25.91 16.65
C THR A 479 -24.53 27.31 17.08
N MET A 480 -23.24 27.49 17.40
CA MET A 480 -22.57 28.79 17.35
C MET A 480 -21.24 28.71 16.57
N ARG A 481 -21.07 29.69 15.66
CA ARG A 481 -19.95 29.85 14.73
C ARG A 481 -18.67 30.30 15.45
N PRO A 482 -17.47 29.93 14.96
CA PRO A 482 -16.22 30.40 15.52
C PRO A 482 -15.88 31.81 15.02
N ALA A 483 -16.16 32.82 15.83
CA ALA A 483 -15.48 34.11 15.79
C ALA A 483 -15.39 34.62 17.24
N GLU A 484 -14.28 35.28 17.56
CA GLU A 484 -13.93 35.89 18.86
C GLU A 484 -13.11 35.01 19.82
N LEU A 485 -11.82 34.88 19.52
CA LEU A 485 -10.78 34.78 20.57
C LEU A 485 -9.88 36.02 20.45
N ALA A 486 -9.89 36.83 21.51
CA ALA A 486 -8.94 37.92 21.74
C ALA A 486 -7.70 37.39 22.53
N PRO A 487 -6.53 38.05 22.45
CA PRO A 487 -5.23 37.43 22.68
C PRO A 487 -4.89 37.27 24.17
N MET A 488 -4.28 36.14 24.53
CA MET A 488 -3.69 35.92 25.86
C MET A 488 -2.44 36.79 26.06
N VAL A 489 -2.53 37.68 27.05
CA VAL A 489 -1.44 38.49 27.59
C VAL A 489 -0.63 37.66 28.60
N ALA A 490 0.70 37.76 28.49
CA ALA A 490 1.68 37.21 29.40
C ALA A 490 1.77 38.01 30.72
N CYS A 491 2.21 37.31 31.78
CA CYS A 491 2.88 37.72 33.04
C CYS A 491 2.31 36.88 34.20
N GLY A 492 3.09 36.26 35.09
CA GLY A 492 4.52 36.34 35.35
C GLY A 492 4.72 36.21 36.87
N SER A 493 5.67 35.37 37.27
CA SER A 493 6.60 35.57 38.39
C SER A 493 7.63 34.45 38.37
#